data_AF-A0A919JGB5-F1
#
_entry.id   AF-A0A919JGB5-F1
#
_cell.length_a   1.000
_cell.length_b   1.000
_cell.length_c   1.000
_cell.angle_alpha   90.00
_cell.angle_beta   90.00
_cell.angle_gamma   90.00
#
_symmetry.space_group_name_H-M   'P 1'
#
loop_
_entity.id
_entity.type
_entity.pdbx_description
1 polymer ?
#
loop_
_entity_poly.entity_id
_entity_poly.type
_entity_poly.pdbx_seq_one_letter_code
_entity_poly.pdbx_strand_id
1 'polypeptide(L)'
;MSQSPVTRTPGTADDEVQASHNRYRKSFTGPSIGTEEELQGVKVLMPPTGPTVFAVVTFQPDESHERPTDEVLVEVTKDIGEEGTTSGRYTIELRTTPTEKEDPPGWLRRVRALRAVIWRIEECGGRPLTDDWYDGFRTKVLYSEQFIEFPTSSKSVPAADRQATVGVPAAALGTGPDHRRGKLHDLLTVPWYIADFTADDQVKALPANERFAYAFVLSAVTALAGIWTEPRLADRVNHLDVKNRWVVRPRTPPIRLLEALPGEAGARVRRLIAERVCPTGPAVAGLSGSARTGLASTWDRARKHVLAGEHMGGHQPPDVTIGAAPAMLFEYRQAPDSFGEHFWEPGRTYF
;
A
#
# COMPACT_ATOMS: atom_id res chain seq x y z
N MET A 1 -6.18 -38.87 -20.27
CA MET A 1 -5.32 -37.99 -21.09
C MET A 1 -4.66 -37.00 -20.15
N SER A 2 -3.36 -37.13 -19.92
CA SER A 2 -2.59 -36.27 -19.03
C SER A 2 -2.34 -34.94 -19.74
N GLN A 3 -2.93 -33.85 -19.27
CA GLN A 3 -2.58 -32.52 -19.77
C GLN A 3 -1.23 -32.15 -19.18
N SER A 4 -0.22 -32.02 -20.04
CA SER A 4 1.08 -31.49 -19.65
C SER A 4 0.90 -30.12 -18.98
N PRO A 5 1.61 -29.85 -17.87
CA PRO A 5 1.55 -28.54 -17.23
C PRO A 5 2.07 -27.50 -18.21
N VAL A 6 1.23 -26.50 -18.51
CA VAL A 6 1.64 -25.33 -19.29
C VAL A 6 2.67 -24.58 -18.44
N THR A 7 3.95 -24.76 -18.75
CA THR A 7 5.03 -23.92 -18.27
C THR A 7 4.82 -22.52 -18.85
N ARG A 8 4.14 -21.65 -18.09
CA ARG A 8 4.13 -20.22 -18.37
C ARG A 8 5.54 -19.69 -18.13
N THR A 9 6.11 -19.05 -19.14
CA THR A 9 7.30 -18.21 -19.00
C THR A 9 7.08 -17.22 -17.85
N PRO A 10 8.06 -16.99 -16.96
CA PRO A 10 7.94 -15.96 -15.94
C PRO A 10 7.65 -14.62 -16.63
N GLY A 11 6.55 -13.97 -16.23
CA GLY A 11 6.25 -12.61 -16.68
C GLY A 11 7.32 -11.65 -16.17
N THR A 12 7.44 -10.49 -16.81
CA THR A 12 8.21 -9.38 -16.24
C THR A 12 7.57 -8.91 -14.92
N ALA A 13 8.30 -8.17 -14.09
CA ALA A 13 7.72 -7.56 -12.88
C ALA A 13 6.48 -6.70 -13.23
N ASP A 14 6.48 -6.04 -14.38
CA ASP A 14 5.36 -5.26 -14.88
C ASP A 14 4.14 -6.14 -15.24
N ASP A 15 4.37 -7.33 -15.80
CA ASP A 15 3.29 -8.29 -16.08
C ASP A 15 2.62 -8.80 -14.80
N GLU A 16 3.40 -8.99 -13.74
CA GLU A 16 2.88 -9.42 -12.42
C GLU A 16 2.05 -8.33 -11.76
N VAL A 17 2.55 -7.10 -11.80
CA VAL A 17 1.83 -5.92 -11.30
C VAL A 17 0.53 -5.75 -12.07
N GLN A 18 0.56 -5.84 -13.40
CA GLN A 18 -0.64 -5.75 -14.23
C GLN A 18 -1.62 -6.89 -13.94
N ALA A 19 -1.13 -8.12 -13.76
CA ALA A 19 -1.97 -9.26 -13.42
C ALA A 19 -2.64 -9.08 -12.04
N SER A 20 -1.91 -8.59 -11.04
CA SER A 20 -2.44 -8.23 -9.72
C SER A 20 -3.49 -7.13 -9.84
N HIS A 21 -3.21 -6.05 -10.59
CA HIS A 21 -4.16 -4.97 -10.85
C HIS A 21 -5.45 -5.43 -11.54
N ASN A 22 -5.38 -6.45 -12.39
CA ASN A 22 -6.54 -6.99 -13.08
C ASN A 22 -7.45 -7.84 -12.17
N ARG A 23 -6.96 -8.28 -11.01
CA ARG A 23 -7.76 -9.02 -10.00
C ARG A 23 -8.50 -8.09 -9.05
N TYR A 24 -8.13 -6.82 -8.98
CA TYR A 24 -8.69 -5.88 -8.01
C TYR A 24 -9.87 -5.10 -8.56
N ARG A 25 -10.85 -4.86 -7.71
CA ARG A 25 -11.83 -3.79 -7.92
C ARG A 25 -11.08 -2.46 -7.96
N LYS A 26 -11.42 -1.61 -8.93
CA LYS A 26 -10.84 -0.26 -9.11
C LYS A 26 -11.88 0.84 -8.88
N SER A 27 -13.11 0.47 -8.56
CA SER A 27 -14.22 1.38 -8.31
C SER A 27 -14.96 0.96 -7.04
N PHE A 28 -15.13 1.93 -6.15
CA PHE A 28 -15.78 1.77 -4.86
C PHE A 28 -16.84 2.85 -4.68
N THR A 29 -17.81 2.57 -3.82
CA THR A 29 -18.88 3.53 -3.49
C THR A 29 -18.50 4.46 -2.34
N GLY A 30 -17.62 4.00 -1.44
CA GLY A 30 -17.08 4.77 -0.33
C GLY A 30 -15.58 4.51 -0.13
N PRO A 31 -14.97 5.09 0.94
CA PRO A 31 -13.58 4.84 1.28
C PRO A 31 -13.28 3.34 1.36
N SER A 32 -12.14 2.93 0.81
CA SER A 32 -11.72 1.53 0.76
C SER A 32 -10.49 1.29 1.63
N ILE A 33 -10.32 0.05 2.07
CA ILE A 33 -9.11 -0.42 2.74
C ILE A 33 -8.66 -1.72 2.07
N GLY A 34 -7.35 -1.92 1.95
CA GLY A 34 -6.70 -3.20 1.74
C GLY A 34 -5.61 -3.37 2.79
N THR A 35 -5.35 -4.60 3.22
CA THR A 35 -4.35 -4.96 4.24
C THR A 35 -3.21 -5.77 3.62
N GLU A 36 -2.02 -5.62 4.20
CA GLU A 36 -0.85 -6.44 3.90
C GLU A 36 -0.31 -6.99 5.23
N GLU A 37 -0.07 -8.30 5.29
CA GLU A 37 0.37 -9.04 6.48
C GLU A 37 1.62 -9.86 6.17
N GLU A 38 2.79 -9.38 6.60
CA GLU A 38 4.04 -10.12 6.48
C GLU A 38 4.16 -11.15 7.62
N LEU A 39 4.10 -12.43 7.26
CA LEU A 39 4.05 -13.52 8.24
C LEU A 39 5.41 -13.72 8.92
N GLN A 40 5.39 -13.82 10.25
CA GLN A 40 6.56 -14.13 11.05
C GLN A 40 6.73 -15.65 11.18
N GLY A 41 7.96 -16.11 11.47
CA GLY A 41 8.24 -17.52 11.77
C GLY A 41 8.07 -18.51 10.61
N VAL A 42 7.74 -18.04 9.41
CA VAL A 42 7.59 -18.85 8.19
C VAL A 42 8.31 -18.19 7.02
N LYS A 43 8.82 -19.00 6.11
CA LYS A 43 9.48 -18.59 4.87
C LYS A 43 8.93 -19.38 3.70
N VAL A 44 9.08 -18.82 2.50
CA VAL A 44 8.88 -19.55 1.25
C VAL A 44 10.21 -19.66 0.52
N LEU A 45 10.55 -20.88 0.11
CA LEU A 45 11.71 -21.15 -0.75
C LEU A 45 11.22 -21.20 -2.19
N MET A 46 11.75 -20.31 -3.03
CA MET A 46 11.41 -20.15 -4.44
C MET A 46 12.64 -19.66 -5.22
N PRO A 47 12.77 -19.99 -6.51
CA PRO A 47 13.78 -19.36 -7.36
C PRO A 47 13.63 -17.84 -7.37
N PRO A 48 14.73 -17.07 -7.49
CA PRO A 48 14.66 -15.61 -7.63
C PRO A 48 13.78 -15.16 -8.80
N THR A 49 13.76 -15.95 -9.88
CA THR A 49 12.91 -15.75 -11.07
C THR A 49 11.47 -16.21 -10.90
N GLY A 50 11.14 -16.87 -9.78
CA GLY A 50 9.76 -17.25 -9.47
C GLY A 50 8.89 -16.01 -9.29
N PRO A 51 7.57 -16.12 -9.46
CA PRO A 51 6.71 -14.95 -9.44
C PRO A 51 6.53 -14.37 -8.05
N THR A 52 6.21 -13.07 -7.97
CA THR A 52 5.89 -12.41 -6.69
C THR A 52 4.63 -13.03 -6.08
N VAL A 53 3.55 -13.17 -6.86
CA VAL A 53 2.30 -13.80 -6.42
C VAL A 53 2.33 -15.28 -6.79
N PHE A 54 2.37 -16.17 -5.79
CA PHE A 54 2.47 -17.62 -6.03
C PHE A 54 1.21 -18.40 -5.66
N ALA A 55 0.27 -17.79 -4.93
CA ALA A 55 -1.06 -18.33 -4.71
C ALA A 55 -2.09 -17.21 -4.50
N VAL A 56 -3.38 -17.56 -4.63
CA VAL A 56 -4.51 -16.67 -4.35
C VAL A 56 -5.58 -17.43 -3.59
N VAL A 57 -6.42 -16.70 -2.84
CA VAL A 57 -7.59 -17.23 -2.16
C VAL A 57 -8.84 -16.60 -2.75
N THR A 58 -9.79 -17.43 -3.17
CA THR A 58 -11.12 -17.00 -3.66
C THR A 58 -12.20 -17.55 -2.73
N PHE A 59 -13.36 -16.90 -2.69
CA PHE A 59 -14.53 -17.43 -2.01
C PHE A 59 -15.45 -18.15 -3.01
N GLN A 60 -15.84 -19.36 -2.68
CA GLN A 60 -16.86 -20.10 -3.40
C GLN A 60 -17.65 -20.89 -2.35
N PRO A 61 -18.86 -20.43 -1.98
CA PRO A 61 -19.68 -21.15 -1.02
C PRO A 61 -20.00 -22.52 -1.59
N ASP A 62 -19.74 -23.57 -0.81
CA ASP A 62 -20.04 -24.93 -1.23
C ASP A 62 -21.57 -25.11 -1.39
N GLU A 63 -21.97 -25.91 -2.37
CA GLU A 63 -23.34 -26.41 -2.62
C GLU A 63 -24.46 -25.48 -3.13
N SER A 64 -24.31 -24.15 -3.21
CA SER A 64 -25.34 -23.32 -3.89
C SER A 64 -25.03 -23.16 -5.38
N HIS A 65 -26.02 -23.32 -6.26
CA HIS A 65 -25.93 -23.07 -7.71
C HIS A 65 -25.66 -21.60 -8.10
N GLU A 66 -25.16 -20.79 -7.17
CA GLU A 66 -24.68 -19.45 -7.45
C GLU A 66 -23.31 -19.55 -8.12
N ARG A 67 -23.11 -18.75 -9.18
CA ARG A 67 -21.85 -18.78 -9.92
C ARG A 67 -20.69 -18.51 -8.96
N PRO A 68 -19.61 -19.31 -9.00
CA PRO A 68 -18.41 -19.00 -8.23
C PRO A 68 -18.02 -17.54 -8.49
N THR A 69 -17.82 -16.79 -7.42
CA THR A 69 -17.21 -15.48 -7.55
C THR A 69 -15.73 -15.73 -7.78
N ASP A 70 -15.25 -15.49 -9.01
CA ASP A 70 -13.80 -15.45 -9.32
C ASP A 70 -13.09 -14.26 -8.62
N GLU A 71 -13.72 -13.65 -7.61
CA GLU A 71 -13.14 -12.59 -6.80
C GLU A 71 -12.01 -13.17 -5.96
N VAL A 72 -10.80 -12.70 -6.24
CA VAL A 72 -9.65 -12.90 -5.36
C VAL A 72 -9.86 -12.06 -4.11
N LEU A 73 -9.73 -12.69 -2.94
CA LEU A 73 -9.81 -12.04 -1.63
C LEU A 73 -8.43 -11.79 -1.04
N VAL A 74 -7.49 -12.71 -1.25
CA VAL A 74 -6.11 -12.63 -0.75
C VAL A 74 -5.14 -13.08 -1.83
N GLU A 75 -4.07 -12.32 -2.05
CA GLU A 75 -2.88 -12.74 -2.77
C GLU A 75 -1.82 -13.22 -1.77
N VAL A 76 -1.17 -14.34 -2.06
CA VAL A 76 -0.03 -14.86 -1.31
C VAL A 76 1.22 -14.54 -2.08
N THR A 77 2.09 -13.75 -1.47
CA THR A 77 3.25 -13.18 -2.16
C THR A 77 4.56 -13.50 -1.46
N LYS A 78 5.64 -13.60 -2.25
CA LYS A 78 7.00 -13.47 -1.70
C LYS A 78 7.34 -11.99 -1.61
N ASP A 79 7.94 -11.56 -0.50
CA ASP A 79 8.34 -10.15 -0.31
C ASP A 79 9.85 -9.99 -0.11
N ILE A 80 10.32 -9.87 1.13
CA ILE A 80 11.73 -9.60 1.43
C ILE A 80 12.55 -10.89 1.36
N GLY A 81 13.55 -10.91 0.46
CA GLY A 81 14.59 -11.92 0.45
C GLY A 81 15.68 -11.61 1.47
N GLU A 82 16.36 -12.62 2.01
CA GLU A 82 17.52 -12.40 2.88
C GLU A 82 18.62 -11.62 2.14
N GLU A 83 18.93 -10.40 2.60
CA GLU A 83 19.91 -9.51 1.98
C GLU A 83 21.24 -10.21 1.72
N GLY A 84 21.75 -10.08 0.49
CA GLY A 84 23.04 -10.66 0.10
C GLY A 84 23.04 -12.17 -0.14
N THR A 85 21.88 -12.84 -0.10
CA THR A 85 21.78 -14.28 -0.38
C THR A 85 21.05 -14.56 -1.69
N THR A 86 21.60 -15.45 -2.52
CA THR A 86 20.88 -16.05 -3.66
C THR A 86 20.04 -17.24 -3.23
N SER A 87 19.74 -17.35 -1.94
CA SER A 87 19.19 -18.55 -1.30
C SER A 87 17.79 -18.92 -1.80
N GLY A 88 17.10 -17.98 -2.45
CA GLY A 88 15.72 -18.17 -2.86
C GLY A 88 14.76 -18.21 -1.66
N ARG A 89 15.17 -17.66 -0.51
CA ARG A 89 14.41 -17.66 0.73
C ARG A 89 13.76 -16.30 0.97
N TYR A 90 12.44 -16.28 1.08
CA TYR A 90 11.65 -15.05 1.19
C TYR A 90 10.68 -15.10 2.36
N THR A 91 10.31 -13.92 2.88
CA THR A 91 9.09 -13.79 3.70
C THR A 91 7.84 -14.02 2.85
N ILE A 92 6.78 -14.45 3.52
CA ILE A 92 5.45 -14.57 2.92
C ILE A 92 4.66 -13.35 3.36
N GLU A 93 4.13 -12.59 2.41
CA GLU A 93 3.21 -11.49 2.67
C GLU A 93 1.83 -11.82 2.08
N LEU A 94 0.80 -11.72 2.92
CA LEU A 94 -0.59 -11.90 2.53
C LEU A 94 -1.21 -10.53 2.25
N ARG A 95 -1.70 -10.30 1.03
CA ARG A 95 -2.31 -9.03 0.62
C ARG A 95 -3.78 -9.23 0.36
N THR A 96 -4.66 -8.55 1.09
CA THR A 96 -6.09 -8.59 0.79
C THR A 96 -6.40 -7.70 -0.41
N THR A 97 -7.36 -8.12 -1.23
CA THR A 97 -7.92 -7.20 -2.23
C THR A 97 -8.72 -6.12 -1.51
N PRO A 98 -8.74 -4.87 -1.99
CA PRO A 98 -9.44 -3.81 -1.27
C PRO A 98 -10.96 -3.98 -1.29
N THR A 99 -11.64 -3.57 -0.20
CA THR A 99 -13.10 -3.39 -0.14
C THR A 99 -13.47 -2.14 0.65
N GLU A 100 -14.72 -1.71 0.58
CA GLU A 100 -15.23 -0.56 1.33
C GLU A 100 -15.03 -0.75 2.86
N LYS A 101 -14.63 0.32 3.58
CA LYS A 101 -14.53 0.30 5.06
C LYS A 101 -15.85 -0.10 5.72
N GLU A 102 -16.94 0.36 5.14
CA GLU A 102 -18.33 0.15 5.60
C GLU A 102 -18.97 -1.12 5.02
N ASP A 103 -18.18 -2.08 4.53
CA ASP A 103 -18.64 -3.40 4.10
C ASP A 103 -18.20 -4.51 5.09
N PRO A 104 -18.86 -4.65 6.27
CA PRO A 104 -18.52 -5.70 7.22
C PRO A 104 -18.54 -7.12 6.64
N PRO A 105 -19.53 -7.53 5.79
CA PRO A 105 -19.49 -8.84 5.15
C PRO A 105 -18.29 -9.05 4.22
N GLY A 106 -17.87 -8.01 3.48
CA GLY A 106 -16.66 -8.06 2.65
C GLY A 106 -15.38 -8.22 3.47
N TRP A 107 -15.29 -7.53 4.62
CA TRP A 107 -14.15 -7.68 5.54
C TRP A 107 -14.12 -9.04 6.21
N LEU A 108 -15.26 -9.53 6.69
CA LEU A 108 -15.35 -10.86 7.29
C LEU A 108 -14.87 -11.94 6.32
N ARG A 109 -15.25 -11.85 5.03
CA ARG A 109 -14.76 -12.77 3.99
C ARG A 109 -13.25 -12.72 3.81
N ARG A 110 -12.64 -11.54 3.80
CA ARG A 110 -11.18 -11.37 3.67
C ARG A 110 -10.42 -11.92 4.88
N VAL A 111 -10.92 -11.63 6.09
CA VAL A 111 -10.31 -12.13 7.32
C VAL A 111 -10.42 -13.66 7.43
N ARG A 112 -11.55 -14.24 7.02
CA ARG A 112 -11.68 -15.71 6.93
C ARG A 112 -10.80 -16.31 5.84
N ALA A 113 -10.64 -15.64 4.69
CA ALA A 113 -9.71 -16.05 3.64
C ALA A 113 -8.24 -16.01 4.12
N LEU A 114 -7.85 -15.00 4.89
CA LEU A 114 -6.53 -14.92 5.54
C LEU A 114 -6.31 -16.10 6.48
N ARG A 115 -7.31 -16.42 7.33
CA ARG A 115 -7.26 -17.61 8.20
C ARG A 115 -7.12 -18.91 7.39
N ALA A 116 -7.90 -19.06 6.33
CA ALA A 116 -7.87 -20.25 5.48
C ALA A 116 -6.48 -20.50 4.88
N VAL A 117 -5.83 -19.44 4.38
CA VAL A 117 -4.49 -19.59 3.80
C VAL A 117 -3.40 -19.77 4.85
N ILE A 118 -3.51 -19.16 6.03
CA ILE A 118 -2.56 -19.38 7.13
C ILE A 118 -2.63 -20.83 7.60
N TRP A 119 -3.84 -21.35 7.82
CA TRP A 119 -4.03 -22.76 8.14
C TRP A 119 -3.38 -23.67 7.08
N ARG A 120 -3.55 -23.33 5.79
CA ARG A 120 -2.94 -24.09 4.71
C ARG A 120 -1.40 -24.02 4.69
N ILE A 121 -0.83 -22.85 4.98
CA ILE A 121 0.61 -22.65 5.12
C ILE A 121 1.16 -23.53 6.25
N GLU A 122 0.50 -23.55 7.41
CA GLU A 122 0.88 -24.37 8.57
C GLU A 122 0.82 -25.87 8.24
N GLU A 123 -0.26 -26.33 7.59
CA GLU A 123 -0.38 -27.71 7.11
C GLU A 123 0.70 -28.09 6.09
N CYS A 124 1.11 -27.14 5.25
CA CYS A 124 2.15 -27.31 4.26
C CYS A 124 3.57 -27.12 4.81
N GLY A 125 3.76 -26.91 6.12
CA GLY A 125 5.10 -26.77 6.69
C GLY A 125 6.03 -27.96 6.39
N GLY A 126 7.09 -27.70 5.63
CA GLY A 126 8.04 -28.71 5.13
C GLY A 126 7.62 -29.38 3.81
N ARG A 127 6.72 -28.76 3.05
CA ARG A 127 6.28 -29.20 1.70
C ARG A 127 5.80 -28.00 0.87
N PRO A 128 5.57 -28.17 -0.45
CA PRO A 128 4.91 -27.15 -1.25
C PRO A 128 3.49 -26.85 -0.75
N LEU A 129 3.09 -25.59 -0.80
CA LEU A 129 1.67 -25.19 -0.80
C LEU A 129 0.91 -25.92 -1.92
N THR A 130 -0.34 -26.27 -1.65
CA THR A 130 -1.17 -27.13 -2.49
C THR A 130 -2.57 -26.55 -2.58
N ASP A 131 -3.21 -26.66 -3.75
CA ASP A 131 -4.62 -26.30 -3.95
C ASP A 131 -5.48 -27.05 -2.93
N ASP A 132 -6.37 -26.34 -2.23
CA ASP A 132 -7.29 -26.94 -1.26
C ASP A 132 -8.48 -26.05 -0.92
N TRP A 133 -9.44 -26.66 -0.24
CA TRP A 133 -10.65 -26.04 0.28
C TRP A 133 -10.64 -25.97 1.81
N TYR A 134 -11.09 -24.85 2.34
CA TYR A 134 -11.30 -24.67 3.76
C TYR A 134 -12.44 -23.68 4.00
N ASP A 135 -13.53 -24.12 4.64
CA ASP A 135 -14.64 -23.26 5.07
C ASP A 135 -15.23 -22.38 3.93
N GLY A 136 -15.40 -22.94 2.73
CA GLY A 136 -15.90 -22.21 1.54
C GLY A 136 -14.86 -21.30 0.86
N PHE A 137 -13.61 -21.34 1.29
CA PHE A 137 -12.49 -20.64 0.64
C PHE A 137 -11.61 -21.63 -0.09
N ARG A 138 -11.20 -21.26 -1.31
CA ARG A 138 -10.28 -22.05 -2.13
C ARG A 138 -8.93 -21.37 -2.20
N THR A 139 -7.89 -22.07 -1.74
CA THR A 139 -6.51 -21.69 -2.05
C THR A 139 -6.15 -22.26 -3.42
N LYS A 140 -5.72 -21.40 -4.33
CA LYS A 140 -5.26 -21.76 -5.68
C LYS A 140 -3.80 -21.38 -5.85
N VAL A 141 -2.95 -22.37 -6.03
CA VAL A 141 -1.52 -22.23 -6.28
C VAL A 141 -1.33 -21.85 -7.76
N LEU A 142 -0.66 -20.72 -7.97
CA LEU A 142 -0.32 -20.19 -9.29
C LEU A 142 1.09 -20.62 -9.72
N TYR A 143 1.96 -20.94 -8.77
CA TYR A 143 3.31 -21.41 -9.00
C TYR A 143 3.66 -22.55 -8.05
N SER A 144 3.97 -23.72 -8.60
CA SER A 144 4.13 -24.96 -7.83
C SER A 144 5.55 -25.21 -7.33
N GLU A 145 6.57 -24.55 -7.90
CA GLU A 145 7.98 -24.70 -7.48
C GLU A 145 8.29 -23.80 -6.26
N GLN A 146 7.45 -23.89 -5.24
CA GLN A 146 7.66 -23.25 -3.95
C GLN A 146 7.65 -24.29 -2.83
N PHE A 147 8.26 -23.95 -1.71
CA PHE A 147 8.30 -24.81 -0.54
C PHE A 147 8.14 -23.97 0.72
N ILE A 148 7.20 -24.37 1.58
CA ILE A 148 6.95 -23.68 2.85
C ILE A 148 7.93 -24.19 3.90
N GLU A 149 8.74 -23.28 4.44
CA GLU A 149 9.72 -23.58 5.47
C GLU A 149 9.35 -22.90 6.79
N PHE A 150 9.34 -23.68 7.87
CA PHE A 150 9.35 -23.17 9.23
C PHE A 150 10.78 -23.32 9.76
N PRO A 151 11.50 -22.22 10.09
CA PRO A 151 12.87 -22.28 10.59
C PRO A 151 12.99 -22.93 11.98
N THR A 152 11.86 -23.05 12.69
CA THR A 152 11.76 -23.69 14.00
C THR A 152 10.98 -24.99 13.89
N SER A 153 11.01 -25.81 14.95
CA SER A 153 10.18 -27.02 15.01
C SER A 153 8.67 -26.72 15.10
N SER A 154 8.29 -25.47 15.40
CA SER A 154 6.88 -25.06 15.41
C SER A 154 6.41 -24.81 13.99
N LYS A 155 5.44 -25.60 13.53
CA LYS A 155 4.76 -25.40 12.23
C LYS A 155 3.58 -24.43 12.36
N SER A 156 3.78 -23.33 13.07
CA SER A 156 2.75 -22.36 13.38
C SER A 156 3.22 -20.95 13.05
N VAL A 157 2.33 -20.13 12.49
CA VAL A 157 2.58 -18.70 12.28
C VAL A 157 2.25 -17.96 13.59
N PRO A 158 3.24 -17.38 14.29
CA PRO A 158 3.00 -16.77 15.60
C PRO A 158 2.37 -15.37 15.52
N ALA A 159 2.68 -14.62 14.47
CA ALA A 159 2.25 -13.23 14.29
C ALA A 159 2.49 -12.79 12.84
N ALA A 160 2.03 -11.58 12.51
CA ALA A 160 2.31 -10.91 11.25
C ALA A 160 2.54 -9.41 11.49
N ASP A 161 3.44 -8.81 10.71
CA ASP A 161 3.61 -7.37 10.65
C ASP A 161 2.53 -6.77 9.75
N ARG A 162 1.85 -5.73 10.23
CA ARG A 162 0.58 -5.25 9.67
C ARG A 162 0.70 -3.89 9.00
N GLN A 163 0.33 -3.84 7.74
CA GLN A 163 0.23 -2.61 6.95
C GLN A 163 -1.19 -2.48 6.38
N ALA A 164 -1.61 -1.24 6.10
CA ALA A 164 -2.91 -0.98 5.50
C ALA A 164 -2.81 0.10 4.42
N THR A 165 -3.38 -0.17 3.26
CA THR A 165 -3.60 0.84 2.23
C THR A 165 -5.04 1.32 2.29
N VAL A 166 -5.24 2.62 2.53
CA VAL A 166 -6.54 3.27 2.51
C VAL A 166 -6.74 4.05 1.22
N GLY A 167 -7.94 3.97 0.65
CA GLY A 167 -8.40 4.80 -0.44
C GLY A 167 -9.43 5.81 0.03
N VAL A 168 -9.20 7.08 -0.28
CA VAL A 168 -10.12 8.18 0.03
C VAL A 168 -10.43 8.98 -1.23
N PRO A 169 -11.67 9.50 -1.40
CA PRO A 169 -11.95 10.42 -2.50
C PRO A 169 -11.00 11.62 -2.43
N ALA A 170 -10.42 12.00 -3.57
CA ALA A 170 -9.48 13.14 -3.61
C ALA A 170 -10.14 14.44 -3.09
N ALA A 171 -11.42 14.65 -3.41
CA ALA A 171 -12.20 15.80 -2.95
C ALA A 171 -12.53 15.78 -1.45
N ALA A 172 -12.44 14.61 -0.79
CA ALA A 172 -12.67 14.47 0.64
C ALA A 172 -11.39 14.63 1.48
N LEU A 173 -10.21 14.70 0.85
CA LEU A 173 -8.98 15.02 1.55
C LEU A 173 -9.04 16.45 2.10
N GLY A 174 -8.66 16.61 3.37
CA GLY A 174 -8.73 17.89 4.06
C GLY A 174 -10.11 18.20 4.63
N THR A 175 -10.94 17.17 4.83
CA THR A 175 -12.21 17.28 5.57
C THR A 175 -12.09 16.74 7.00
N GLY A 176 -10.92 16.20 7.37
CA GLY A 176 -10.67 15.63 8.68
C GLY A 176 -10.74 16.66 9.82
N PRO A 177 -10.98 16.20 11.06
CA PRO A 177 -11.29 17.10 12.18
C PRO A 177 -10.07 17.83 12.77
N ASP A 178 -8.84 17.42 12.45
CA ASP A 178 -7.62 18.02 13.03
C ASP A 178 -6.44 18.02 12.06
N HIS A 179 -6.44 18.98 11.14
CA HIS A 179 -5.37 19.15 10.15
C HIS A 179 -4.01 19.46 10.77
N ARG A 180 -3.97 20.10 11.96
CA ARG A 180 -2.69 20.44 12.61
C ARG A 180 -1.94 19.20 13.09
N ARG A 181 -2.65 18.13 13.38
CA ARG A 181 -2.08 16.80 13.67
C ARG A 181 -2.02 15.90 12.45
N GLY A 182 -2.23 16.44 11.25
CA GLY A 182 -2.22 15.68 10.01
C GLY A 182 -3.43 14.78 9.81
N LYS A 183 -4.51 14.89 10.60
CA LYS A 183 -5.73 14.11 10.38
C LYS A 183 -6.54 14.72 9.24
N LEU A 184 -6.29 14.25 8.02
CA LEU A 184 -6.83 14.81 6.77
C LEU A 184 -8.16 14.19 6.34
N HIS A 185 -8.49 13.03 6.89
CA HIS A 185 -9.76 12.32 6.70
C HIS A 185 -9.97 11.42 7.93
N ASP A 186 -11.19 10.92 8.16
CA ASP A 186 -11.47 10.07 9.32
C ASP A 186 -10.64 8.79 9.36
N LEU A 187 -10.28 8.28 8.18
CA LEU A 187 -9.42 7.10 7.98
C LEU A 187 -7.94 7.45 7.69
N LEU A 188 -7.57 8.74 7.66
CA LEU A 188 -6.24 9.15 7.20
C LEU A 188 -5.61 10.20 8.12
N THR A 189 -4.51 9.81 8.75
CA THR A 189 -3.59 10.70 9.46
C THR A 189 -2.25 10.68 8.74
N VAL A 190 -1.82 11.84 8.24
CA VAL A 190 -0.61 12.04 7.45
C VAL A 190 0.41 12.82 8.30
N PRO A 191 1.38 12.14 8.96
CA PRO A 191 2.24 12.79 9.95
C PRO A 191 3.18 13.84 9.35
N TRP A 192 3.48 13.72 8.06
CA TRP A 192 4.34 14.66 7.33
C TRP A 192 3.59 15.86 6.76
N TYR A 193 2.27 15.96 6.96
CA TYR A 193 1.49 17.11 6.53
C TYR A 193 1.78 18.35 7.38
N ILE A 194 2.12 19.46 6.73
CA ILE A 194 2.41 20.76 7.35
C ILE A 194 1.22 21.69 7.08
N ALA A 195 0.31 21.78 8.06
CA ALA A 195 -0.89 22.62 7.96
C ALA A 195 -0.57 24.12 7.76
N ASP A 196 0.57 24.58 8.29
CA ASP A 196 0.98 25.99 8.23
C ASP A 196 1.19 26.50 6.80
N PHE A 197 1.47 25.62 5.83
CA PHE A 197 1.56 26.01 4.42
C PHE A 197 0.23 26.52 3.85
N THR A 198 -0.91 26.28 4.50
CA THR A 198 -2.20 26.88 4.11
C THR A 198 -2.24 28.40 4.35
N ALA A 199 -1.32 28.91 5.18
CA ALA A 199 -1.18 30.32 5.51
C ALA A 199 -0.06 31.03 4.73
N ASP A 200 0.59 30.35 3.78
CA ASP A 200 1.61 30.96 2.91
C ASP A 200 1.03 32.19 2.19
N ASP A 201 1.80 33.29 2.16
CA ASP A 201 1.33 34.58 1.62
C ASP A 201 0.82 34.51 0.18
N GLN A 202 1.38 33.62 -0.63
CA GLN A 202 1.00 33.43 -2.03
C GLN A 202 -0.34 32.69 -2.22
N VAL A 203 -0.82 31.97 -1.20
CA VAL A 203 -2.07 31.20 -1.26
C VAL A 203 -3.14 31.70 -0.30
N LYS A 204 -2.82 32.56 0.66
CA LYS A 204 -3.79 33.01 1.70
C LYS A 204 -5.09 33.62 1.15
N ALA A 205 -5.05 34.18 -0.06
CA ALA A 205 -6.21 34.75 -0.75
C ALA A 205 -7.01 33.73 -1.59
N LEU A 206 -6.52 32.50 -1.73
CA LEU A 206 -7.18 31.43 -2.49
C LEU A 206 -8.28 30.75 -1.67
N PRO A 207 -9.25 30.08 -2.35
CA PRO A 207 -10.22 29.20 -1.71
C PRO A 207 -9.58 28.14 -0.80
N ALA A 208 -10.32 27.69 0.22
CA ALA A 208 -9.81 26.75 1.24
C ALA A 208 -9.29 25.43 0.65
N ASN A 209 -9.99 24.85 -0.33
CA ASN A 209 -9.58 23.63 -1.03
C ASN A 209 -8.28 23.82 -1.84
N GLU A 210 -8.06 24.98 -2.45
CA GLU A 210 -6.81 25.29 -3.16
C GLU A 210 -5.64 25.46 -2.19
N ARG A 211 -5.85 26.17 -1.07
CA ARG A 211 -4.86 26.31 0.01
C ARG A 211 -4.48 24.95 0.59
N PHE A 212 -5.46 24.08 0.80
CA PHE A 212 -5.24 22.71 1.26
C PHE A 212 -4.41 21.91 0.26
N ALA A 213 -4.80 21.91 -1.02
CA ALA A 213 -4.10 21.17 -2.07
C ALA A 213 -2.65 21.66 -2.24
N TYR A 214 -2.43 22.98 -2.17
CA TYR A 214 -1.11 23.59 -2.12
C TYR A 214 -0.29 23.03 -0.95
N ALA A 215 -0.82 23.13 0.27
CA ALA A 215 -0.16 22.69 1.48
C ALA A 215 0.16 21.20 1.46
N PHE A 216 -0.77 20.37 0.98
CA PHE A 216 -0.60 18.92 0.90
C PHE A 216 0.54 18.53 -0.04
N VAL A 217 0.54 19.04 -1.28
CA VAL A 217 1.60 18.72 -2.25
C VAL A 217 2.94 19.28 -1.79
N LEU A 218 2.98 20.50 -1.24
CA LEU A 218 4.22 21.09 -0.73
C LEU A 218 4.76 20.33 0.50
N SER A 219 3.88 19.78 1.35
CA SER A 219 4.27 18.90 2.45
C SER A 219 4.93 17.62 1.95
N ALA A 220 4.40 17.00 0.88
CA ALA A 220 5.01 15.83 0.27
C ALA A 220 6.40 16.14 -0.32
N VAL A 221 6.57 17.30 -0.98
CA VAL A 221 7.88 17.77 -1.45
C VAL A 221 8.85 17.93 -0.28
N THR A 222 8.40 18.57 0.80
CA THR A 222 9.21 18.81 2.00
C THR A 222 9.63 17.51 2.67
N ALA A 223 8.71 16.55 2.80
CA ALA A 223 8.95 15.24 3.37
C ALA A 223 9.98 14.45 2.55
N LEU A 224 9.79 14.37 1.22
CA LEU A 224 10.72 13.68 0.33
C LEU A 224 12.11 14.32 0.33
N ALA A 225 12.17 15.65 0.28
CA ALA A 225 13.43 16.39 0.39
C ALA A 225 14.14 16.08 1.72
N GLY A 226 13.38 16.02 2.83
CA GLY A 226 13.86 15.63 4.16
C GLY A 226 14.46 14.22 4.17
N ILE A 227 13.77 13.24 3.58
CA ILE A 227 14.25 11.86 3.45
C ILE A 227 15.57 11.80 2.64
N TRP A 228 15.64 12.54 1.53
CA TRP A 228 16.81 12.57 0.65
C TRP A 228 17.99 13.37 1.18
N THR A 229 17.88 14.03 2.34
CA THR A 229 19.04 14.64 3.01
C THR A 229 20.08 13.61 3.41
N GLU A 230 19.67 12.35 3.58
CA GLU A 230 20.58 11.25 3.84
C GLU A 230 21.20 10.73 2.53
N PRO A 231 22.52 10.83 2.34
CA PRO A 231 23.15 10.53 1.04
C PRO A 231 22.87 9.13 0.50
N ARG A 232 22.76 8.11 1.37
CA ARG A 232 22.48 6.73 0.95
C ARG A 232 21.05 6.51 0.44
N LEU A 233 20.13 7.43 0.72
CA LEU A 233 18.71 7.36 0.34
C LEU A 233 18.34 8.32 -0.79
N ALA A 234 19.24 9.25 -1.14
CA ALA A 234 19.01 10.25 -2.18
C ALA A 234 18.58 9.59 -3.50
N ASP A 235 17.46 10.05 -4.04
CA ASP A 235 16.85 9.58 -5.31
C ASP A 235 16.43 8.10 -5.32
N ARG A 236 16.41 7.41 -4.18
CA ARG A 236 16.08 5.98 -4.07
C ARG A 236 14.67 5.72 -3.50
N VAL A 237 13.63 6.18 -4.19
CA VAL A 237 12.23 6.04 -3.72
C VAL A 237 11.78 4.61 -3.43
N ASN A 238 12.40 3.61 -4.06
CA ASN A 238 12.07 2.20 -3.87
C ASN A 238 12.80 1.53 -2.70
N HIS A 239 13.74 2.22 -2.05
CA HIS A 239 14.49 1.69 -0.91
C HIS A 239 13.57 1.53 0.31
N LEU A 240 13.69 0.42 1.05
CA LEU A 240 12.84 0.11 2.21
C LEU A 240 12.84 1.25 3.25
N ASP A 241 14.01 1.75 3.63
CA ASP A 241 14.11 2.90 4.53
C ASP A 241 13.40 4.16 4.05
N VAL A 242 13.36 4.41 2.73
CA VAL A 242 12.59 5.54 2.19
C VAL A 242 11.10 5.29 2.38
N LYS A 243 10.61 4.08 2.08
CA LYS A 243 9.21 3.71 2.30
C LYS A 243 8.82 3.87 3.78
N ASN A 244 9.66 3.39 4.70
CA ASN A 244 9.39 3.42 6.13
C ASN A 244 9.40 4.85 6.72
N ARG A 245 10.25 5.75 6.21
CA ARG A 245 10.29 7.15 6.67
C ARG A 245 9.06 7.97 6.33
N TRP A 246 8.28 7.57 5.34
CA TRP A 246 6.99 8.21 5.10
C TRP A 246 6.01 8.01 6.26
N VAL A 247 6.12 6.91 7.02
CA VAL A 247 5.14 6.45 8.04
C VAL A 247 3.77 6.13 7.44
N VAL A 248 3.18 7.10 6.74
CA VAL A 248 2.03 6.96 5.85
C VAL A 248 2.44 7.39 4.45
N ARG A 249 2.68 6.43 3.57
CA ARG A 249 3.23 6.64 2.23
C ARG A 249 2.10 6.90 1.23
N PRO A 250 2.11 8.00 0.47
CA PRO A 250 1.19 8.16 -0.65
C PRO A 250 1.51 7.12 -1.73
N ARG A 251 0.53 6.29 -2.10
CA ARG A 251 0.62 5.32 -3.19
C ARG A 251 0.15 5.93 -4.50
N THR A 252 -0.79 6.87 -4.45
CA THR A 252 -1.10 7.77 -5.58
C THR A 252 -0.14 8.97 -5.56
N PRO A 253 0.46 9.39 -6.70
CA PRO A 253 1.32 10.56 -6.75
C PRO A 253 0.61 11.81 -6.17
N PRO A 254 1.20 12.53 -5.20
CA PRO A 254 0.53 13.64 -4.52
C PRO A 254 -0.02 14.73 -5.45
N ILE A 255 0.63 14.95 -6.60
CA ILE A 255 0.23 15.95 -7.60
C ILE A 255 -1.17 15.69 -8.19
N ARG A 256 -1.63 14.43 -8.20
CA ARG A 256 -2.95 14.04 -8.71
C ARG A 256 -4.09 14.71 -7.95
N LEU A 257 -3.87 15.15 -6.70
CA LEU A 257 -4.85 15.94 -5.95
C LEU A 257 -5.25 17.22 -6.69
N LEU A 258 -4.34 17.82 -7.46
CA LEU A 258 -4.61 19.05 -8.20
C LEU A 258 -5.60 18.84 -9.36
N GLU A 259 -5.70 17.62 -9.88
CA GLU A 259 -6.64 17.25 -10.94
C GLU A 259 -8.09 17.20 -10.43
N ALA A 260 -8.28 17.04 -9.12
CA ALA A 260 -9.59 17.09 -8.47
C ALA A 260 -10.10 18.52 -8.22
N LEU A 261 -9.28 19.54 -8.48
CA LEU A 261 -9.68 20.93 -8.34
C LEU A 261 -10.46 21.41 -9.58
N PRO A 262 -11.47 22.28 -9.43
CA PRO A 262 -12.28 22.74 -10.54
C PRO A 262 -11.52 23.72 -11.45
N GLY A 263 -11.71 23.59 -12.77
CA GLY A 263 -11.20 24.52 -13.78
C GLY A 263 -9.68 24.74 -13.70
N GLU A 264 -9.26 26.00 -13.79
CA GLU A 264 -7.83 26.39 -13.82
C GLU A 264 -7.14 26.36 -12.44
N ALA A 265 -7.85 25.98 -11.36
CA ALA A 265 -7.33 26.00 -10.00
C ALA A 265 -6.12 25.05 -9.84
N GLY A 266 -6.18 23.84 -10.40
CA GLY A 266 -5.08 22.88 -10.37
C GLY A 266 -3.81 23.43 -11.02
N ALA A 267 -3.93 24.01 -12.21
CA ALA A 267 -2.80 24.60 -12.94
C ALA A 267 -2.20 25.82 -12.21
N ARG A 268 -3.05 26.66 -11.60
CA ARG A 268 -2.62 27.77 -10.75
C ARG A 268 -1.83 27.28 -9.54
N VAL A 269 -2.36 26.33 -8.76
CA VAL A 269 -1.69 25.78 -7.57
C VAL A 269 -0.36 25.11 -7.94
N ARG A 270 -0.32 24.37 -9.07
CA ARG A 270 0.91 23.75 -9.58
C ARG A 270 2.01 24.78 -9.84
N ARG A 271 1.69 25.92 -10.45
CA ARG A 271 2.65 27.01 -10.71
C ARG A 271 3.19 27.61 -9.41
N LEU A 272 2.32 27.88 -8.44
CA LEU A 272 2.73 28.40 -7.12
C LEU A 272 3.70 27.45 -6.40
N ILE A 273 3.49 26.13 -6.50
CA ILE A 273 4.44 25.15 -5.93
C ILE A 273 5.75 25.15 -6.72
N ALA A 274 5.70 25.22 -8.05
CA ALA A 274 6.89 25.24 -8.90
C ALA A 274 7.79 26.47 -8.65
N GLU A 275 7.18 27.62 -8.38
CA GLU A 275 7.88 28.89 -8.10
C GLU A 275 8.32 29.00 -6.62
N ARG A 276 7.82 28.13 -5.75
CA ARG A 276 8.10 28.17 -4.31
C ARG A 276 9.56 27.87 -4.01
N VAL A 277 10.25 28.84 -3.41
CA VAL A 277 11.57 28.65 -2.79
C VAL A 277 11.48 27.70 -1.59
N CYS A 278 12.58 26.99 -1.29
CA CYS A 278 12.67 26.05 -0.17
C CYS A 278 12.13 26.70 1.13
N PRO A 279 11.10 26.11 1.76
CA PRO A 279 10.49 26.69 2.95
C PRO A 279 11.45 26.60 4.14
N THR A 280 11.30 27.55 5.06
CA THR A 280 12.04 27.55 6.33
C THR A 280 11.03 27.64 7.48
N GLY A 281 11.33 27.01 8.61
CA GLY A 281 10.47 27.08 9.79
C GLY A 281 10.63 25.88 10.73
N PRO A 282 10.02 25.93 11.93
CA PRO A 282 10.08 24.85 12.92
C PRO A 282 9.43 23.55 12.42
N ALA A 283 8.24 23.62 11.82
CA ALA A 283 7.53 22.44 11.30
C ALA A 283 8.34 21.72 10.20
N VAL A 284 9.01 22.50 9.35
CA VAL A 284 9.90 21.99 8.30
C VAL A 284 11.15 21.30 8.87
N ALA A 285 11.73 21.88 9.93
CA ALA A 285 12.92 21.31 10.59
C ALA A 285 12.64 19.95 11.26
N GLY A 286 11.39 19.72 11.71
CA GLY A 286 10.98 18.44 12.29
C GLY A 286 11.02 17.26 11.29
N LEU A 287 10.86 17.53 9.99
CA LEU A 287 10.85 16.49 8.95
C LEU A 287 12.24 16.13 8.39
N SER A 288 13.25 16.99 8.57
CA SER A 288 14.57 16.76 7.97
C SER A 288 15.54 15.97 8.84
N GLY A 289 15.22 15.71 10.13
CA GLY A 289 16.04 14.93 11.07
C GLY A 289 17.47 15.47 11.33
N SER A 290 17.91 16.49 10.59
CA SER A 290 19.21 17.14 10.64
C SER A 290 19.11 18.57 10.05
N ALA A 291 20.12 19.39 10.34
CA ALA A 291 20.17 20.85 10.16
C ALA A 291 19.49 21.40 8.87
N ARG A 292 18.88 22.59 8.97
CA ARG A 292 18.21 23.33 7.87
C ARG A 292 18.98 23.36 6.53
N THR A 293 20.30 23.22 6.55
CA THR A 293 21.17 23.16 5.37
C THR A 293 20.98 21.93 4.49
N GLY A 294 20.57 20.78 5.06
CA GLY A 294 20.34 19.55 4.29
C GLY A 294 19.17 19.66 3.32
N LEU A 295 18.05 20.23 3.77
CA LEU A 295 16.81 20.30 2.98
C LEU A 295 16.97 21.14 1.70
N ALA A 296 17.65 22.28 1.80
CA ALA A 296 17.88 23.16 0.65
C ALA A 296 18.63 22.45 -0.50
N SER A 297 19.52 21.50 -0.17
CA SER A 297 20.30 20.76 -1.18
C SER A 297 19.49 19.71 -1.95
N THR A 298 18.36 19.25 -1.40
CA THR A 298 17.52 18.19 -1.97
C THR A 298 16.16 18.69 -2.44
N TRP A 299 15.76 19.90 -2.00
CA TRP A 299 14.47 20.52 -2.28
C TRP A 299 14.09 20.51 -3.76
N ASP A 300 14.95 21.08 -4.62
CA ASP A 300 14.61 21.23 -6.04
C ASP A 300 14.47 19.89 -6.74
N ARG A 301 15.24 18.86 -6.33
CA ARG A 301 15.10 17.50 -6.86
C ARG A 301 13.77 16.89 -6.43
N ALA A 302 13.43 16.96 -5.14
CA ALA A 302 12.17 16.43 -4.61
C ALA A 302 10.96 17.16 -5.22
N ARG A 303 11.04 18.48 -5.39
CA ARG A 303 9.99 19.29 -6.03
C ARG A 303 9.76 18.84 -7.46
N LYS A 304 10.82 18.68 -8.25
CA LYS A 304 10.72 18.18 -9.64
C LYS A 304 10.11 16.78 -9.69
N HIS A 305 10.56 15.88 -8.81
CA HIS A 305 10.04 14.51 -8.71
C HIS A 305 8.53 14.48 -8.45
N VAL A 306 8.06 15.18 -7.41
CA VAL A 306 6.62 15.23 -7.06
C VAL A 306 5.80 15.92 -8.16
N LEU A 307 6.28 17.05 -8.71
CA LEU A 307 5.54 17.80 -9.75
C LEU A 307 5.51 17.10 -11.13
N ALA A 308 6.40 16.14 -11.35
CA ALA A 308 6.40 15.27 -12.53
C ALA A 308 5.37 14.12 -12.40
N GLY A 309 4.81 13.90 -11.22
CA GLY A 309 3.85 12.81 -10.98
C GLY A 309 4.51 11.45 -10.78
N GLU A 310 5.80 11.44 -10.46
CA GLU A 310 6.56 10.23 -10.17
C GLU A 310 6.03 9.51 -8.92
N HIS A 311 6.33 8.22 -8.78
CA HIS A 311 5.88 7.42 -7.65
C HIS A 311 6.68 7.72 -6.37
N MET A 312 6.05 7.56 -5.21
CA MET A 312 6.71 7.74 -3.89
C MET A 312 7.24 6.43 -3.31
N GLY A 313 7.43 5.43 -4.18
CA GLY A 313 8.03 4.13 -3.88
C GLY A 313 7.11 2.95 -4.20
N GLY A 314 7.71 1.85 -4.64
CA GLY A 314 7.01 0.67 -5.16
C GLY A 314 6.31 0.93 -6.50
N HIS A 315 5.65 -0.09 -7.03
CA HIS A 315 4.82 0.06 -8.22
C HIS A 315 3.61 0.95 -7.93
N GLN A 316 3.20 1.73 -8.93
CA GLN A 316 2.00 2.56 -8.84
C GLN A 316 0.77 1.66 -8.83
N PRO A 317 -0.15 1.81 -7.87
CA PRO A 317 -1.45 1.14 -7.94
C PRO A 317 -2.24 1.60 -9.17
N PRO A 318 -3.25 0.84 -9.62
CA PRO A 318 -4.09 1.28 -10.73
C PRO A 318 -4.83 2.57 -10.33
N ASP A 319 -5.28 3.34 -11.32
CA ASP A 319 -6.17 4.46 -11.04
C ASP A 319 -7.47 3.94 -10.40
N VAL A 320 -7.78 4.43 -9.20
CA VAL A 320 -8.96 4.05 -8.41
C VAL A 320 -9.96 5.19 -8.39
N THR A 321 -11.24 4.83 -8.41
CA THR A 321 -12.36 5.76 -8.23
C THR A 321 -13.17 5.43 -6.98
N ILE A 322 -13.64 6.46 -6.28
CA ILE A 322 -14.59 6.35 -5.17
C ILE A 322 -15.73 7.32 -5.44
N GLY A 323 -16.97 6.81 -5.54
CA GLY A 323 -18.14 7.63 -5.85
C GLY A 323 -18.02 8.35 -7.21
N ALA A 324 -17.46 7.67 -8.21
CA ALA A 324 -17.11 8.20 -9.54
C ALA A 324 -16.03 9.31 -9.58
N ALA A 325 -15.49 9.74 -8.43
CA ALA A 325 -14.39 10.68 -8.36
C ALA A 325 -13.03 9.96 -8.27
N PRO A 326 -11.92 10.58 -8.73
CA PRO A 326 -10.58 10.07 -8.50
C PRO A 326 -10.31 9.87 -7.00
N ALA A 327 -9.65 8.76 -6.67
CA ALA A 327 -9.23 8.45 -5.31
C ALA A 327 -7.72 8.65 -5.11
N MET A 328 -7.35 8.95 -3.88
CA MET A 328 -5.97 8.99 -3.43
C MET A 328 -5.73 7.81 -2.48
N LEU A 329 -4.66 7.06 -2.73
CA LEU A 329 -4.29 5.87 -1.97
C LEU A 329 -3.11 6.19 -1.03
N PHE A 330 -3.18 5.71 0.20
CA PHE A 330 -2.17 5.92 1.23
C PHE A 330 -1.90 4.62 1.99
N GLU A 331 -0.64 4.26 2.13
CA GLU A 331 -0.20 3.06 2.84
C GLU A 331 0.39 3.43 4.19
N TYR A 332 -0.25 2.94 5.25
CA TYR A 332 0.30 2.89 6.58
C TYR A 332 1.41 1.83 6.66
N ARG A 333 2.64 2.27 6.92
CA ARG A 333 3.79 1.37 7.16
C ARG A 333 3.64 0.58 8.46
N GLN A 334 2.81 1.09 9.37
CA GLN A 334 2.28 0.37 10.52
C GLN A 334 0.79 0.73 10.64
N ALA A 335 -0.07 -0.28 10.55
CA ALA A 335 -1.51 -0.06 10.61
C ALA A 335 -1.93 0.47 12.00
N PRO A 336 -2.84 1.46 12.06
CA PRO A 336 -3.39 1.93 13.33
C PRO A 336 -4.30 0.87 13.97
N ASP A 337 -4.37 0.86 15.31
CA ASP A 337 -5.20 -0.09 16.08
C ASP A 337 -6.68 -0.08 15.67
N SER A 338 -7.19 1.07 15.19
CA SER A 338 -8.54 1.21 14.67
C SER A 338 -8.85 0.31 13.46
N PHE A 339 -7.83 -0.24 12.79
CA PHE A 339 -7.98 -1.20 11.70
C PHE A 339 -7.81 -2.66 12.15
N GLY A 340 -7.63 -2.92 13.46
CA GLY A 340 -7.35 -4.26 13.99
C GLY A 340 -8.39 -5.33 13.64
N GLU A 341 -9.64 -4.94 13.35
CA GLU A 341 -10.68 -5.86 12.87
C GLU A 341 -10.49 -6.36 11.42
N HIS A 342 -9.61 -5.72 10.66
CA HIS A 342 -9.33 -6.04 9.25
C HIS A 342 -8.15 -7.00 9.05
N PHE A 343 -7.47 -7.37 10.13
CA PHE A 343 -6.30 -8.22 10.12
C PHE A 343 -6.59 -9.60 10.70
N TRP A 344 -5.80 -10.58 10.30
CA TRP A 344 -5.74 -11.85 11.00
C TRP A 344 -5.04 -11.68 12.36
N GLU A 345 -5.58 -12.39 13.35
CA GLU A 345 -5.07 -12.45 14.71
C GLU A 345 -5.04 -13.92 15.20
N PRO A 346 -3.90 -14.41 15.70
CA PRO A 346 -3.79 -15.75 16.25
C PRO A 346 -4.82 -16.00 17.36
N GLY A 347 -5.50 -17.15 17.30
CA GLY A 347 -6.45 -17.56 18.34
C GLY A 347 -7.79 -16.81 18.36
N ARG A 348 -7.98 -15.79 17.53
CA ARG A 348 -9.27 -15.10 17.41
C ARG A 348 -10.28 -15.99 16.69
N THR A 349 -11.47 -16.11 17.28
CA THR A 349 -12.60 -16.80 16.66
C THR A 349 -13.40 -15.80 15.82
N TYR A 350 -13.65 -16.13 14.55
CA TYR A 350 -14.44 -15.30 13.63
C TYR A 350 -15.80 -15.99 13.47
N PHE A 351 -16.81 -15.47 14.17
CA PHE A 351 -18.19 -15.98 14.10
C PHE A 351 -18.89 -15.54 12.83
#